data_AF-A0A0C9W1G5-F1
#
_entry.id   AF-A0A0C9W1G5-F1
#
_cell.length_a   1.000
_cell.length_b   1.000
_cell.length_c   1.000
_cell.angle_alpha   90.00
_cell.angle_beta   90.00
_cell.angle_gamma   90.00
#
_symmetry.space_group_name_H-M   'P 1'
#
loop_
_entity.id
_entity.type
_entity.pdbx_description
1 polymer ?
#
loop_
_entity_poly.entity_id
_entity_poly.type
_entity_poly.pdbx_seq_one_letter_code
_entity_poly.pdbx_strand_id
1 'polypeptide(L)'
;MFAVASPIQGSETFEGVSVVRVSDKAGDLEEFLSMIYGYKLLDILCYGSFESVLRIADKYMANELREEYLKQLERLLPTTLEQYDTA
;
A
#
# COMPACT_ATOMS: atom_id res chain seq x y z
N MET A 1 -10.40 -8.43 1.70
CA MET A 1 -11.15 -8.86 2.90
C MET A 1 -10.31 -9.92 3.62
N PHE A 2 -9.74 -9.60 4.78
CA PHE A 2 -9.05 -10.60 5.59
C PHE A 2 -10.12 -11.51 6.19
N ALA A 3 -10.18 -12.77 5.76
CA ALA A 3 -11.08 -13.74 6.34
C ALA A 3 -10.66 -13.94 7.81
N VAL A 4 -11.48 -13.47 8.74
CA VAL A 4 -11.33 -13.82 10.16
C VAL A 4 -11.76 -15.27 10.27
N ALA A 5 -10.82 -16.19 10.08
CA ALA A 5 -11.05 -17.58 10.44
C ALA A 5 -11.37 -17.64 11.93
N SER A 6 -12.44 -18.35 12.31
CA SER A 6 -12.70 -18.70 13.70
C SER A 6 -11.40 -19.18 14.35
N PRO A 7 -11.08 -18.73 15.58
CA PRO A 7 -9.77 -18.98 16.16
C PRO A 7 -9.52 -20.49 16.20
N ILE A 8 -8.57 -20.93 15.37
CA ILE A 8 -8.00 -22.28 15.48
C ILE A 8 -7.41 -22.30 16.90
N GLN A 9 -7.71 -23.35 17.68
CA GLN A 9 -7.14 -23.49 19.03
C GLN A 9 -5.61 -23.32 18.95
N GLY A 10 -5.07 -22.36 19.70
CA GLY A 10 -3.65 -21.98 19.64
C GLY A 10 -3.32 -20.77 18.74
N SER A 11 -4.32 -20.07 18.21
CA SER A 11 -4.11 -18.77 17.55
C SER A 11 -3.59 -17.74 18.56
N GLU A 12 -2.56 -17.01 18.15
CA GLU A 12 -1.98 -15.93 18.93
C GLU A 12 -3.02 -14.83 19.14
N THR A 13 -3.13 -14.34 20.37
CA THR A 13 -4.03 -13.24 20.71
C THR A 13 -3.24 -12.08 21.30
N PHE A 14 -3.68 -10.86 21.00
CA PHE A 14 -3.18 -9.62 21.57
C PHE A 14 -4.37 -8.86 22.14
N GLU A 15 -4.34 -8.55 23.44
CA GLU A 15 -5.47 -7.95 24.16
C GLU A 15 -6.82 -8.67 23.96
N GLY A 16 -6.77 -10.01 23.84
CA GLY A 16 -7.96 -10.84 23.62
C GLY A 16 -8.49 -10.85 22.17
N VAL A 17 -7.81 -10.18 21.25
CA VAL A 17 -8.14 -10.16 19.80
C VAL A 17 -7.20 -11.09 19.04
N SER A 18 -7.74 -11.83 18.08
CA SER A 18 -6.96 -12.72 17.21
C SER A 18 -5.93 -11.93 16.39
N VAL A 19 -4.68 -12.37 16.41
CA VAL A 19 -3.58 -11.74 15.67
C VAL A 19 -3.46 -12.38 14.29
N VAL A 20 -3.39 -11.53 13.26
CA VAL A 20 -3.04 -11.95 11.91
C VAL A 20 -1.57 -11.68 11.66
N ARG A 21 -0.79 -12.74 11.44
CA ARG A 21 0.62 -12.61 11.01
C ARG A 21 0.67 -12.31 9.52
N VAL A 22 1.31 -11.21 9.18
CA VAL A 22 1.60 -10.82 7.79
C VAL A 22 3.11 -10.87 7.55
N SER A 23 3.51 -11.16 6.32
CA SER A 23 4.92 -11.27 5.93
C SER A 23 5.56 -9.94 5.52
N ASP A 24 4.77 -8.87 5.47
CA ASP A 24 5.22 -7.55 5.03
C ASP A 24 6.07 -6.87 6.09
N LYS A 25 6.93 -5.96 5.63
CA LYS A 25 7.71 -5.11 6.54
C LYS A 25 6.76 -4.20 7.30
N ALA A 26 7.00 -4.03 8.61
CA ALA A 26 6.15 -3.21 9.47
C ALA A 26 5.98 -1.77 8.93
N GLY A 27 7.06 -1.13 8.48
CA GLY A 27 7.00 0.23 7.94
C GLY A 27 6.20 0.36 6.64
N ASP A 28 6.26 -0.64 5.74
CA ASP A 28 5.49 -0.63 4.49
C ASP A 28 3.98 -0.72 4.79
N LEU A 29 3.62 -1.56 5.76
CA LEU A 29 2.24 -1.73 6.19
C LEU A 29 1.72 -0.51 6.95
N GLU A 30 2.54 0.08 7.81
CA GLU A 30 2.22 1.31 8.54
C GLU A 30 1.96 2.47 7.57
N GLU A 31 2.79 2.64 6.54
CA GLU A 31 2.62 3.67 5.52
C GLU A 31 1.31 3.49 4.74
N PHE A 32 1.05 2.27 4.28
CA PHE A 32 -0.18 1.92 3.58
C PHE A 32 -1.44 2.15 4.43
N LEU A 33 -1.43 1.71 5.69
CA LEU A 33 -2.55 1.93 6.60
C LEU A 33 -2.75 3.42 6.90
N SER A 34 -1.67 4.18 7.04
CA SER A 34 -1.74 5.64 7.25
C SER A 34 -2.44 6.35 6.09
N MET A 35 -2.30 5.85 4.86
CA MET A 35 -3.01 6.38 3.69
C MET A 35 -4.48 5.96 3.67
N ILE A 36 -4.79 4.69 3.97
CA ILE A 36 -6.18 4.21 4.03
C ILE A 36 -6.99 4.98 5.06
N TYR A 37 -6.42 5.22 6.25
CA TYR A 37 -7.11 5.95 7.31
C TYR A 37 -7.02 7.47 7.16
N GLY A 38 -6.41 7.99 6.08
CA GLY A 38 -6.34 9.41 5.79
C GLY A 38 -5.40 10.21 6.70
N TYR A 39 -4.51 9.55 7.45
CA TYR A 39 -3.50 10.20 8.27
C TYR A 39 -2.34 10.78 7.45
N LYS A 40 -2.10 10.23 6.26
CA LYS A 40 -1.10 10.73 5.32
C LYS A 40 -1.74 10.97 3.96
N LEU A 41 -1.35 12.09 3.35
CA LEU A 41 -1.67 12.37 1.96
C LEU A 41 -0.73 11.60 1.04
N LEU A 42 -1.25 11.30 -0.14
CA LEU A 42 -0.50 10.73 -1.23
C LEU A 42 0.52 11.75 -1.76
N ASP A 43 1.80 11.57 -1.41
CA ASP A 43 2.91 12.38 -1.91
C ASP A 43 3.98 11.51 -2.55
N ILE A 44 4.00 11.53 -3.88
CA ILE A 44 4.94 10.79 -4.73
C ILE A 44 6.36 11.39 -4.75
N LEU A 45 6.53 12.64 -4.30
CA LEU A 45 7.84 13.30 -4.21
C LEU A 45 8.60 12.92 -2.95
N CYS A 46 7.94 12.30 -1.97
CA CYS A 46 8.59 11.70 -0.82
C CYS A 46 9.20 10.34 -1.22
N TYR A 47 10.31 10.40 -1.96
CA TYR A 47 11.06 9.23 -2.44
C TYR A 47 11.39 8.28 -1.28
N GLY A 48 10.79 7.08 -1.30
CA GLY A 48 11.03 6.02 -0.33
C GLY A 48 9.76 5.24 0.03
N SER A 49 8.60 5.90 0.08
CA SER A 49 7.31 5.25 0.41
C SER A 49 6.55 4.75 -0.82
N PHE A 50 6.80 5.35 -2.00
CA PHE A 50 6.05 5.08 -3.22
C PHE A 50 6.03 3.60 -3.62
N GLU A 51 7.21 2.97 -3.77
CA GLU A 51 7.30 1.57 -4.21
C GLU A 51 6.62 0.64 -3.20
N SER A 52 6.89 0.87 -1.91
CA SER A 52 6.32 0.11 -0.81
C SER A 52 4.79 0.16 -0.82
N VAL A 53 4.21 1.37 -0.93
CA VAL A 53 2.76 1.53 -0.93
C VAL A 53 2.13 0.90 -2.17
N LEU A 54 2.72 1.09 -3.36
CA LEU A 54 2.18 0.49 -4.59
C LEU A 54 2.20 -1.04 -4.52
N ARG A 55 3.28 -1.64 -4.01
CA ARG A 55 3.40 -3.09 -3.82
C ARG A 55 2.36 -3.63 -2.84
N ILE A 56 2.17 -2.95 -1.71
CA ILE A 56 1.21 -3.35 -0.69
C ILE A 56 -0.23 -3.16 -1.19
N ALA A 57 -0.50 -2.07 -1.91
CA ALA A 57 -1.80 -1.81 -2.53
C ALA A 57 -2.16 -2.88 -3.55
N ASP A 58 -1.22 -3.34 -4.37
CA ASP A 58 -1.42 -4.45 -5.31
C ASP A 58 -1.68 -5.77 -4.57
N LYS A 59 -0.84 -6.11 -3.58
CA LYS A 59 -0.98 -7.34 -2.77
C LYS A 59 -2.33 -7.45 -2.07
N TYR A 60 -2.82 -6.34 -1.52
CA TYR A 60 -4.09 -6.29 -0.79
C TYR A 60 -5.29 -5.83 -1.63
N MET A 61 -5.11 -5.73 -2.95
CA MET A 61 -6.17 -5.37 -3.90
C MET A 61 -6.83 -4.02 -3.58
N ALA A 62 -6.07 -3.05 -3.08
CA ALA A 62 -6.49 -1.67 -2.88
C ALA A 62 -6.44 -0.92 -4.23
N ASN A 63 -7.31 -1.33 -5.16
CA ASN A 63 -7.29 -0.88 -6.56
C ASN A 63 -7.44 0.65 -6.68
N GLU A 64 -8.31 1.27 -5.89
CA GLU A 64 -8.52 2.72 -5.91
C GLU A 64 -7.24 3.48 -5.54
N LEU A 65 -6.53 3.01 -4.51
CA LEU A 65 -5.26 3.60 -4.10
C LEU A 65 -4.20 3.40 -5.20
N ARG A 66 -4.10 2.18 -5.75
CA ARG A 66 -3.19 1.85 -6.84
C ARG A 66 -3.44 2.72 -8.08
N GLU A 67 -4.70 2.90 -8.48
CA GLU A 67 -5.08 3.73 -9.63
C GLU A 67 -4.75 5.19 -9.41
N GLU A 68 -4.99 5.73 -8.21
CA GLU A 68 -4.63 7.11 -7.90
C GLU A 68 -3.11 7.33 -7.93
N TYR A 69 -2.34 6.37 -7.42
CA TYR A 69 -0.88 6.35 -7.50
C TYR A 69 -0.38 6.34 -8.95
N LEU A 70 -0.96 5.49 -9.80
CA LEU A 70 -0.61 5.42 -11.22
C LEU A 70 -0.93 6.73 -11.95
N LYS A 71 -2.07 7.38 -11.65
CA LYS A 71 -2.39 8.70 -12.20
C LYS A 71 -1.39 9.78 -11.81
N GLN A 72 -0.84 9.73 -10.59
CA GLN A 72 0.21 10.66 -10.19
C GLN A 72 1.51 10.40 -10.96
N LEU A 73 1.89 9.14 -11.16
CA LEU A 73 3.05 8.79 -11.99
C LEU A 73 2.88 9.29 -13.43
N GLU A 74 1.73 9.07 -14.04
CA GLU A 74 1.43 9.50 -15.42
C GLU A 74 1.53 11.03 -15.59
N ARG A 75 1.32 11.80 -14.53
CA ARG A 75 1.48 13.26 -14.55
C ARG A 75 2.94 13.72 -14.44
N LEU A 76 3.78 12.91 -13.81
CA LEU A 76 5.17 13.28 -13.49
C LEU A 76 6.19 12.67 -14.43
N LEU A 77 5.86 11.52 -15.00
CA LEU A 77 6.75 10.77 -15.86
C LEU A 77 6.22 10.76 -17.29
N PRO A 78 7.11 10.79 -18.28
CA PRO A 78 6.72 10.62 -19.66
C PRO A 78 6.04 9.25 -19.85
N THR A 79 4.89 9.27 -20.52
CA THR A 79 4.07 8.09 -20.81
C THR A 79 4.30 7.56 -22.22
N THR A 80 5.02 8.31 -23.06
CA THR A 80 5.43 7.90 -24.40
C THR A 80 6.94 8.10 -24.59
N LEU A 81 7.51 7.40 -25.58
CA LEU A 81 8.92 7.52 -25.90
C LEU A 81 9.25 8.94 -26.39
N GLU A 82 8.36 9.55 -27.16
CA GLU A 82 8.52 10.92 -27.65
C GLU A 82 8.52 11.95 -26.51
N GLN A 83 7.67 11.75 -25.49
CA GLN A 83 7.68 12.58 -24.28
C GLN A 83 8.98 12.42 -23.49
N TYR A 84 9.54 11.21 -23.49
CA TYR A 84 10.81 10.93 -22.82
C TYR A 84 11.99 11.59 -23.55
N ASP A 85 12.04 11.50 -24.87
CA ASP A 85 13.12 12.08 -25.69
C ASP A 85 13.13 13.62 -25.70
N THR A 86 12.06 14.26 -25.23
CA THR A 86 11.88 15.72 -25.18
C THR A 86 11.93 16.32 -23.77
N ALA A 87 12.02 15.49 -22.73
CA ALA A 87 12.13 15.88 -21.32
C ALA A 87 13.58 16.19 -20.92
#